data_AF-N9ZPX0-F1
#
_entry.id   AF-N9ZPX0-F1
#
_cell.length_a   1.000
_cell.length_b   1.000
_cell.length_c   1.000
_cell.angle_alpha   90.00
_cell.angle_beta   90.00
_cell.angle_gamma   90.00
#
_symmetry.space_group_name_H-M   'P 1'
#
loop_
_entity.id
_entity.type
_entity.pdbx_description
1 polymer ?
#
loop_
_entity_poly.entity_id
_entity_poly.type
_entity_poly.pdbx_seq_one_letter_code
_entity_poly.pdbx_strand_id
1 'polypeptide(L)'
;MEDGNKKRIPVWLYPKTLQQMDDCLNKGNCKSRSEYIERALQFYNGYLLAKESSSYLPIAFTSAMSGIVEASENRTSRLLFKLAVELSMLMNLYAAQNEVEQEVLTKLRGKCIQDVKRTNGAINLDTIAEYQKGE
;
A
#
# COMPACT_ATOMS: atom_id res chain seq x y z
N MET A 1 9.39 -10.16 43.67
CA MET A 1 10.18 -11.08 42.84
C MET A 1 9.20 -12.08 42.27
N GLU A 2 8.90 -12.01 40.98
CA GLU A 2 8.05 -13.01 40.34
C GLU A 2 8.79 -14.35 40.36
N ASP A 3 8.11 -15.36 40.89
CA ASP A 3 8.61 -16.72 40.99
C ASP A 3 8.78 -17.26 39.55
N GLY A 4 10.01 -17.30 39.03
CA GLY A 4 10.32 -17.66 37.64
C GLY A 4 10.07 -19.12 37.27
N ASN A 5 9.46 -19.89 38.17
CA ASN A 5 9.17 -21.30 37.99
C ASN A 5 7.74 -21.54 37.50
N LYS A 6 7.60 -22.41 36.51
CA LYS A 6 6.28 -22.84 35.99
C LYS A 6 5.48 -23.54 37.10
N LYS A 7 4.25 -23.08 37.34
CA LYS A 7 3.32 -23.71 38.27
C LYS A 7 2.46 -24.76 37.56
N ARG A 8 2.39 -25.97 38.11
CA ARG A 8 1.55 -27.04 37.57
C ARG A 8 0.10 -26.84 38.04
N ILE A 9 -0.81 -26.72 37.08
CA ILE A 9 -2.25 -26.62 37.31
C ILE A 9 -2.99 -27.77 36.60
N PRO A 10 -3.97 -28.42 37.23
CA PRO A 10 -4.86 -29.34 36.55
C PRO A 10 -5.91 -28.56 35.74
N VAL A 11 -6.15 -28.95 34.49
CA VAL A 11 -7.18 -28.37 33.62
C VAL A 11 -8.01 -29.45 32.94
N TRP A 12 -9.29 -29.18 32.75
CA TRP A 12 -10.21 -30.05 32.02
C TRP A 12 -10.40 -29.50 30.62
N LEU A 13 -10.10 -30.31 29.61
CA LEU A 13 -10.25 -29.97 28.19
C LEU A 13 -11.04 -31.07 27.50
N TYR A 14 -11.87 -30.69 26.53
CA TYR A 14 -12.58 -31.68 25.71
C TYR A 14 -11.59 -32.52 24.89
N PRO A 15 -11.89 -33.82 24.64
CA PRO A 15 -11.02 -34.69 23.85
C PRO A 15 -10.68 -34.12 22.46
N LYS A 16 -11.67 -33.47 21.81
CA LYS A 16 -11.48 -32.79 20.52
C LYS A 16 -10.44 -31.67 20.60
N THR A 17 -10.46 -30.87 21.68
CA THR A 17 -9.50 -29.78 21.90
C THR A 17 -8.10 -30.31 22.16
N LEU A 18 -7.98 -31.43 22.88
CA LEU A 18 -6.69 -32.10 23.10
C LEU A 18 -6.09 -32.59 21.77
N GLN A 19 -6.89 -33.24 20.94
CA GLN A 19 -6.46 -33.71 19.62
C GLN A 19 -6.02 -32.54 18.72
N GLN A 20 -6.82 -31.48 18.65
CA GLN A 20 -6.47 -30.28 17.88
C GLN A 20 -5.19 -29.62 18.38
N MET A 21 -4.97 -29.58 19.70
CA MET A 21 -3.72 -29.07 20.27
C MET A 21 -2.53 -29.91 19.79
N ASP A 22 -2.63 -31.24 19.88
CA ASP A 22 -1.56 -32.16 19.44
C ASP A 22 -1.22 -31.99 17.96
N ASP A 23 -2.24 -31.91 17.10
CA ASP A 23 -2.09 -31.69 15.66
C ASP A 23 -1.40 -30.35 15.36
N CYS A 24 -1.59 -29.35 16.23
CA CYS A 24 -1.05 -28.01 16.07
C CYS A 24 0.30 -27.78 16.77
N LEU A 25 0.79 -28.71 17.59
CA LEU A 25 2.09 -28.55 18.28
C LEU A 25 3.23 -28.29 17.29
N ASN A 26 3.31 -29.11 16.25
CA ASN A 26 4.34 -29.00 15.22
C ASN A 26 4.17 -27.73 14.37
N LYS A 27 2.93 -27.37 14.04
CA LYS A 27 2.60 -26.14 13.28
C LYS A 27 3.01 -24.88 14.05
N GLY A 28 2.82 -24.90 15.36
CA GLY A 28 3.18 -23.79 16.26
C GLY A 28 4.64 -23.80 16.73
N ASN A 29 5.48 -24.72 16.25
CA ASN A 29 6.86 -24.92 16.73
C ASN A 29 6.95 -24.95 18.27
N CYS A 30 6.00 -25.65 18.91
CA CYS A 30 5.91 -25.78 20.36
C CYS A 30 6.56 -27.09 20.80
N LYS A 31 7.40 -27.03 21.83
CA LYS A 31 8.12 -28.20 22.35
C LYS A 31 7.27 -29.05 23.29
N SER A 32 6.14 -28.52 23.77
CA SER A 32 5.24 -29.23 24.68
C SER A 32 3.82 -28.66 24.64
N ARG A 33 2.84 -29.44 25.09
CA ARG A 33 1.45 -28.98 25.33
C ARG A 33 1.40 -27.79 26.27
N SER A 34 2.25 -27.76 27.30
CA SER A 34 2.32 -26.63 28.23
C SER A 34 2.80 -25.35 27.55
N GLU A 35 3.77 -25.43 26.64
CA GLU A 35 4.21 -24.26 25.85
C GLU A 35 3.12 -23.78 24.89
N TYR A 36 2.39 -24.70 24.27
CA TYR A 36 1.26 -24.36 23.40
C TYR A 36 0.14 -23.65 24.18
N ILE A 37 -0.24 -24.19 25.35
CA ILE A 37 -1.27 -23.59 26.22
C ILE A 37 -0.83 -22.20 26.69
N GLU A 38 0.43 -22.03 27.09
CA GLU A 38 0.98 -20.73 27.50
C GLU A 38 0.87 -19.69 26.38
N ARG A 39 1.30 -20.04 25.15
CA ARG A 39 1.19 -19.14 23.99
C ARG A 39 -0.26 -18.83 23.64
N ALA A 40 -1.16 -19.81 23.74
CA ALA A 40 -2.59 -19.61 23.49
C ALA A 40 -3.23 -18.67 24.53
N LEU A 41 -2.85 -18.80 25.81
CA LEU A 41 -3.28 -17.89 26.87
C LEU A 41 -2.75 -16.48 26.66
N GLN A 42 -1.48 -16.32 26.33
CA GLN A 42 -0.90 -15.01 26.00
C GLN A 42 -1.60 -14.35 24.82
N PHE A 43 -1.90 -15.11 23.76
CA PHE A 43 -2.67 -14.63 22.63
C PHE A 43 -4.08 -14.17 23.03
N TYR A 44 -4.80 -14.97 23.81
CA TYR A 44 -6.16 -14.63 24.24
C TYR A 44 -6.18 -13.44 25.21
N ASN A 45 -5.23 -13.36 26.13
CA ASN A 45 -5.03 -12.19 26.99
C ASN A 45 -4.74 -10.94 26.16
N GLY A 46 -3.86 -11.05 25.15
CA GLY A 46 -3.60 -9.98 24.19
C GLY A 46 -4.85 -9.55 23.43
N TYR A 47 -5.69 -10.50 22.99
CA TYR A 47 -6.97 -10.21 22.36
C TYR A 47 -7.94 -9.48 23.29
N LEU A 48 -8.05 -9.87 24.56
CA LEU A 48 -8.93 -9.22 25.54
C LEU A 48 -8.44 -7.81 25.89
N LEU A 49 -7.13 -7.65 26.15
CA LEU A 49 -6.51 -6.35 26.41
C LEU A 49 -6.59 -5.43 25.18
N ALA A 50 -6.39 -5.99 23.98
CA ALA A 50 -6.62 -5.28 22.74
C ALA A 50 -8.08 -4.84 22.66
N LYS A 51 -9.05 -5.71 22.93
CA LYS A 51 -10.48 -5.35 22.91
C LYS A 51 -10.83 -4.22 23.90
N GLU A 52 -10.17 -4.15 25.04
CA GLU A 52 -10.34 -3.06 26.03
C GLU A 52 -9.63 -1.75 25.61
N SER A 53 -8.53 -1.83 24.85
CA SER A 53 -7.76 -0.67 24.34
C SER A 53 -8.07 -0.29 22.87
N SER A 54 -8.89 -1.09 22.18
CA SER A 54 -9.14 -1.10 20.73
C SER A 54 -10.08 0.00 20.25
N SER A 55 -10.62 0.85 21.12
CA SER A 55 -11.31 2.05 20.63
C SER A 55 -10.32 3.07 20.04
N TYR A 56 -9.06 3.10 20.47
CA TYR A 56 -8.11 4.15 20.06
C TYR A 56 -7.05 3.71 19.05
N LEU A 57 -6.52 2.48 19.14
CA LEU A 57 -5.44 2.03 18.26
C LEU A 57 -5.83 1.94 16.77
N PRO A 58 -6.95 1.30 16.39
CA PRO A 58 -7.40 1.29 15.00
C PRO A 58 -7.73 2.70 14.49
N ILE A 59 -8.35 3.55 15.31
CA ILE A 59 -8.73 4.91 14.90
C ILE A 59 -7.49 5.77 14.67
N ALA A 60 -6.57 5.83 15.64
CA ALA A 60 -5.33 6.62 15.51
C ALA A 60 -4.49 6.15 14.31
N PHE A 61 -4.43 4.83 14.06
CA PHE A 61 -3.75 4.28 12.90
C PHE A 61 -4.44 4.68 11.58
N THR A 62 -5.76 4.54 11.48
CA THR A 62 -6.50 4.98 10.27
C THR A 62 -6.38 6.48 10.04
N SER A 63 -6.45 7.31 11.08
CA SER A 63 -6.26 8.75 10.99
C SER A 63 -4.85 9.13 10.53
N ALA A 64 -3.82 8.44 11.05
CA ALA A 64 -2.44 8.66 10.60
C ALA A 64 -2.28 8.27 9.12
N MET A 65 -2.85 7.14 8.69
CA MET A 65 -2.83 6.73 7.28
C MET A 65 -3.55 7.74 6.38
N SER A 66 -4.74 8.19 6.75
CA SER A 66 -5.48 9.22 6.01
C SER A 66 -4.70 10.52 5.92
N GLY A 67 -4.06 10.96 7.01
CA GLY A 67 -3.22 12.16 7.02
C GLY A 67 -1.98 12.03 6.11
N ILE A 68 -1.36 10.85 6.04
CA ILE A 68 -0.24 10.59 5.13
C ILE A 68 -0.71 10.66 3.67
N VAL A 69 -1.84 10.02 3.35
CA VAL A 69 -2.43 10.05 2.00
C VAL A 69 -2.80 11.48 1.61
N GLU A 70 -3.51 12.20 2.47
CA GLU A 70 -3.90 13.59 2.22
C GLU A 70 -2.68 14.51 2.02
N ALA A 71 -1.64 14.37 2.83
CA ALA A 71 -0.41 15.14 2.66
C ALA A 71 0.28 14.84 1.32
N SER A 72 0.29 13.58 0.92
CA SER A 72 0.85 13.13 -0.36
C SER A 72 0.05 13.66 -1.55
N GLU A 73 -1.28 13.55 -1.51
CA GLU A 73 -2.19 14.07 -2.53
C GLU A 73 -2.07 15.59 -2.66
N ASN A 74 -2.04 16.32 -1.54
CA ASN A 74 -1.86 17.76 -1.51
C ASN A 74 -0.50 18.20 -2.08
N ARG A 75 0.57 17.43 -1.85
CA ARG A 75 1.88 17.68 -2.47
C ARG A 75 1.84 17.40 -3.97
N THR A 76 1.26 16.28 -4.36
CA THR A 76 1.15 15.86 -5.78
C THR A 76 0.32 16.86 -6.57
N SER A 77 -0.84 17.29 -6.06
CA SER A 77 -1.71 18.30 -6.67
C SER A 77 -0.96 19.62 -6.91
N ARG A 78 -0.21 20.11 -5.91
CA ARG A 78 0.61 21.33 -6.06
C ARG A 78 1.71 21.19 -7.10
N LEU A 79 2.35 20.02 -7.20
CA LEU A 79 3.37 19.77 -8.23
C LEU A 79 2.75 19.67 -9.62
N LEU A 80 1.60 18.99 -9.77
CA LEU A 80 0.85 18.91 -11.03
C LEU A 80 0.39 20.29 -11.49
N PHE A 81 -0.05 21.16 -10.57
CA PHE A 81 -0.41 22.53 -10.90
C PHE A 81 0.78 23.32 -11.45
N LYS A 82 1.94 23.28 -10.76
CA LYS A 82 3.16 23.94 -11.23
C LYS A 82 3.58 23.42 -12.61
N LEU A 83 3.56 22.11 -12.81
CA LEU A 83 3.89 21.49 -14.09
C LEU A 83 2.91 21.92 -15.19
N ALA A 84 1.60 22.01 -14.89
CA ALA A 84 0.60 22.46 -15.84
C ALA A 84 0.82 23.93 -16.26
N VAL A 85 1.23 24.80 -15.33
CA VAL A 85 1.61 26.19 -15.64
C VAL A 85 2.81 26.22 -16.59
N GLU A 86 3.89 25.49 -16.28
CA GLU A 86 5.08 25.44 -17.14
C GLU A 86 4.77 24.85 -18.53
N LEU A 87 3.97 23.78 -18.59
CA LEU A 87 3.52 23.21 -19.87
C LEU A 87 2.67 24.20 -20.68
N SER A 88 1.79 24.96 -20.02
CA SER A 88 0.99 25.99 -20.68
C SER A 88 1.88 27.10 -21.27
N MET A 89 2.87 27.56 -20.50
CA MET A 89 3.84 28.55 -20.98
C MET A 89 4.63 28.01 -22.17
N LEU A 90 5.11 26.77 -22.11
CA LEU A 90 5.83 26.12 -23.19
C LEU A 90 4.96 25.99 -24.45
N MET A 91 3.69 25.59 -24.30
CA MET A 91 2.75 25.52 -25.43
C MET A 91 2.52 26.89 -26.08
N ASN A 92 2.37 27.96 -25.29
CA ASN A 92 2.22 29.31 -25.82
C ASN A 92 3.48 29.79 -26.56
N LEU A 93 4.67 29.54 -26.00
CA LEU A 93 5.94 29.86 -26.66
C LEU A 93 6.12 29.07 -27.96
N TYR A 94 5.79 27.78 -27.95
CA TYR A 94 5.86 26.92 -29.14
C TYR A 94 4.92 27.41 -30.25
N ALA A 95 3.67 27.74 -29.90
CA ALA A 95 2.68 28.27 -30.86
C ALA A 95 3.07 29.66 -31.38
N ALA A 96 3.73 30.49 -30.57
CA ALA A 96 4.22 31.80 -31.02
C ALA A 96 5.40 31.70 -32.00
N GLN A 97 6.22 30.65 -31.90
CA GLN A 97 7.39 30.44 -32.76
C GLN A 97 7.09 29.60 -34.02
N ASN A 98 6.01 28.83 -34.02
CA ASN A 98 5.70 27.86 -35.08
C ASN A 98 4.26 28.03 -35.57
N GLU A 99 4.09 28.14 -36.89
CA GLU A 99 2.77 28.05 -37.51
C GLU A 99 2.35 26.58 -37.57
N VAL A 100 1.52 26.16 -36.61
CA VAL A 100 0.99 24.79 -36.55
C VAL A 100 -0.49 24.79 -36.88
N GLU A 101 -0.85 24.02 -37.91
CA GLU A 101 -2.26 23.83 -38.27
C GLU A 101 -3.02 23.05 -37.19
N GLN A 102 -4.27 23.46 -36.96
CA GLN A 102 -5.15 22.86 -35.95
C GLN A 102 -5.41 21.36 -36.20
N GLU A 103 -5.43 20.93 -37.45
CA GLU A 103 -5.60 19.52 -37.83
C GLU A 103 -4.43 18.66 -37.35
N VAL A 104 -3.20 19.17 -37.49
CA VAL A 104 -1.98 18.49 -37.02
C VAL A 104 -2.01 18.34 -35.50
N LEU A 105 -2.40 19.39 -34.77
CA LEU A 105 -2.53 19.33 -33.30
C LEU A 105 -3.56 18.29 -32.85
N THR A 106 -4.66 18.16 -33.59
CA THR A 106 -5.74 17.22 -33.26
C THR A 106 -5.28 15.77 -33.48
N LYS A 107 -4.61 15.51 -34.62
CA LYS A 107 -3.99 14.20 -34.92
C LYS A 107 -2.90 13.84 -33.91
N LEU A 108 -2.00 14.78 -33.59
CA LEU A 108 -0.93 14.57 -32.62
C LEU A 108 -1.48 14.26 -31.23
N ARG A 109 -2.51 14.99 -30.76
CA ARG A 109 -3.16 14.71 -29.48
C ARG A 109 -3.75 13.29 -29.44
N GLY A 110 -4.43 12.86 -30.51
CA GLY A 110 -4.95 11.50 -30.64
C GLY A 110 -3.85 10.45 -30.51
N LYS A 111 -2.73 10.63 -31.23
CA LYS A 111 -1.55 9.76 -31.15
C LYS A 111 -0.97 9.71 -29.74
N CYS A 112 -0.70 10.86 -29.12
CA CYS A 112 -0.12 10.90 -27.77
C CYS A 112 -1.01 10.21 -26.74
N ILE A 113 -2.33 10.35 -26.82
CA ILE A 113 -3.28 9.63 -25.95
C ILE A 113 -3.16 8.11 -26.16
N GLN A 114 -3.07 7.65 -27.41
CA GLN A 114 -2.91 6.23 -27.72
C GLN A 114 -1.56 5.69 -27.21
N ASP A 115 -0.49 6.46 -27.35
CA ASP A 115 0.84 6.07 -26.84
C ASP A 115 0.83 5.94 -25.32
N VAL A 116 0.29 6.93 -24.59
CA VAL A 116 0.12 6.85 -23.12
C VAL A 116 -0.66 5.59 -22.73
N LYS A 117 -1.79 5.32 -23.41
CA LYS A 117 -2.63 4.15 -23.11
C LYS A 117 -1.93 2.83 -23.38
N ARG A 118 -1.21 2.73 -24.50
CA ARG A 118 -0.51 1.51 -24.92
C ARG A 118 0.68 1.22 -24.03
N THR A 119 1.39 2.23 -23.55
CA THR A 119 2.60 2.07 -22.75
C THR A 119 2.38 2.21 -21.24
N ASN A 120 1.12 2.35 -20.78
CA ASN A 120 0.77 2.64 -19.39
C ASN A 120 1.55 3.85 -18.82
N GLY A 121 1.75 4.88 -19.65
CA GLY A 121 2.47 6.10 -19.27
C GLY A 121 3.99 6.04 -19.40
N ALA A 122 4.58 4.90 -19.79
CA ALA A 122 6.01 4.83 -20.08
C ALA A 122 6.30 5.34 -21.49
N ILE A 123 6.64 6.63 -21.62
CA ILE A 123 6.95 7.25 -22.91
C ILE A 123 8.43 7.59 -22.95
N ASN A 124 9.13 7.17 -24.02
CA ASN A 124 10.53 7.51 -24.25
C ASN A 124 10.65 8.54 -25.38
N LEU A 125 11.51 9.53 -25.18
CA LEU A 125 11.86 10.54 -26.18
C LEU A 125 12.52 9.92 -27.42
N ASP A 126 13.37 8.90 -27.26
CA ASP A 126 14.05 8.25 -28.38
C ASP A 126 13.03 7.70 -29.39
N THR A 127 12.04 6.96 -28.89
CA THR A 127 10.95 6.39 -29.70
C THR A 127 10.07 7.47 -30.33
N ILE A 128 9.89 8.63 -29.67
CA ILE A 128 9.18 9.76 -30.27
C ILE A 128 10.02 10.35 -31.41
N ALA A 129 11.33 10.49 -31.23
CA ALA A 129 12.22 11.08 -32.20
C ALA A 129 12.36 10.23 -33.47
N GLU A 130 12.46 8.90 -33.33
CA GLU A 130 12.42 7.94 -34.45
C GLU A 130 11.14 8.13 -35.29
N TYR A 131 9.99 8.12 -34.62
CA TYR A 131 8.71 8.33 -35.29
C TYR A 131 8.62 9.65 -36.05
N GLN A 132 9.14 10.75 -35.49
CA GLN A 132 9.10 12.07 -36.16
C GLN A 132 10.03 12.14 -37.38
N LYS A 133 11.06 11.29 -37.45
CA LYS A 133 11.93 11.14 -38.62
C LYS A 133 11.33 10.22 -39.69
N GLY A 134 10.20 9.56 -39.40
CA GLY A 134 9.58 8.57 -40.28
C GLY A 134 10.23 7.19 -40.23
N GLU A 135 11.01 6.93 -39.16
CA GLU A 135 11.59 5.63 -38.82
C GLU A 135 10.67 4.88 -37.84
#